data_AF-A0AAD5VT79-F1
#
_entry.id   AF-A0AAD5VT79-F1
#
_cell.length_a   1.000
_cell.length_b   1.000
_cell.length_c   1.000
_cell.angle_alpha   90.00
_cell.angle_beta   90.00
_cell.angle_gamma   90.00
#
_symmetry.space_group_name_H-M   'P 1'
#
loop_
_entity.id
_entity.type
_entity.pdbx_description
1 polymer ?
#
loop_
_entity_poly.entity_id
_entity_poly.type
_entity_poly.pdbx_seq_one_letter_code
_entity_poly.pdbx_strand_id
1 'polypeptide(L)'
;MELSLTEFGVARALIAPSIIHILTALLAILMCLTVSYSGDLPADAPSRIRKDFEVWLRDTRSVLKAQISNPKVTLCAKTYRQGRKTGFTGSMSGTWPWEQTDELAKDTRVRTHGAMLPSVVLGSDKTTVSVATGQNDFYTLYASLGNLQSHTRRSHPNSLAVVGFFAIPKADRNHENTDLFRTFRHQLIHESIKRILLPLKQNSLAGIVTNWCANRYIQGYGNNAKVVWDNFGMISDVLPFTASFPRADIQEPLAPDLLHQVIKGAFKDHIVEWITKYLEEQNSQNKTEQLSELDRRIAAVPPFPDLRRFRQGCHFKQWTGDDSEGLMKVGLVPDTMVKALAAFPDFCYISRQSQITSEDVKELEAAFLKLHQEREVFIKEGPDHGSWVTAGSMFIDQRLNTFAL
;
A
#
# COMPACT_ATOMS: atom_id res chain seq x y z
N MET A 1 -4.98 25.28 3.26
CA MET A 1 -6.26 24.87 3.89
C MET A 1 -5.89 24.18 5.19
N GLU A 2 -6.24 24.75 6.34
CA GLU A 2 -5.70 24.38 7.65
C GLU A 2 -6.75 23.64 8.50
N LEU A 3 -6.34 22.58 9.19
CA LEU A 3 -7.12 21.90 10.22
C LEU A 3 -6.59 22.34 11.58
N SER A 4 -7.47 22.59 12.54
CA SER A 4 -7.09 22.81 13.93
C SER A 4 -7.24 21.51 14.73
N LEU A 5 -6.26 21.25 15.58
CA LEU A 5 -6.21 20.08 16.47
C LEU A 5 -6.17 20.58 17.90
N THR A 6 -7.20 20.26 18.69
CA THR A 6 -7.27 20.63 20.10
C THR A 6 -7.21 19.37 20.96
N GLU A 7 -6.28 19.34 21.92
CA GLU A 7 -6.15 18.24 22.88
C GLU A 7 -7.12 18.44 24.03
N PHE A 8 -7.98 17.46 24.28
CA PHE A 8 -8.61 17.30 25.59
C PHE A 8 -7.83 16.24 26.36
N GLY A 9 -7.66 16.43 27.67
CA GLY A 9 -6.77 15.63 28.51
C GLY A 9 -7.05 14.12 28.51
N VAL A 10 -6.32 13.37 29.36
CA VAL A 10 -6.50 11.91 29.52
C VAL A 10 -7.93 11.59 29.96
N ALA A 11 -8.80 11.29 29.00
CA ALA A 11 -10.20 11.02 29.25
C ALA A 11 -10.33 9.61 29.82
N ARG A 12 -10.34 9.51 31.16
CA ARG A 12 -10.82 8.30 31.85
C ARG A 12 -12.36 8.22 31.91
N ALA A 13 -13.08 9.20 31.38
CA ALA A 13 -14.53 9.27 31.45
C ALA A 13 -15.13 10.01 30.25
N LEU A 14 -16.28 9.51 29.78
CA LEU A 14 -17.10 9.94 28.63
C LEU A 14 -16.62 9.47 27.25
N ILE A 15 -16.42 8.16 27.15
CA ILE A 15 -16.37 7.44 25.87
C ILE A 15 -17.83 7.34 25.35
N ALA A 16 -18.08 7.62 24.07
CA ALA A 16 -19.37 7.35 23.45
C ALA A 16 -19.80 5.88 23.73
N PRO A 17 -21.06 5.60 24.14
CA PRO A 17 -21.49 4.24 24.52
C PRO A 17 -21.19 3.15 23.47
N SER A 18 -21.08 3.54 22.20
CA SER A 18 -20.73 2.69 21.06
C SER A 18 -19.29 2.19 21.05
N ILE A 19 -18.35 2.90 21.67
CA ILE A 19 -16.92 2.55 21.69
C ILE A 19 -16.52 1.85 23.02
N ILE A 20 -17.31 2.05 24.09
CA ILE A 20 -17.05 1.50 25.43
C ILE A 20 -16.74 0.01 25.39
N HIS A 21 -17.54 -0.81 24.70
CA HIS A 21 -17.37 -2.27 24.70
C HIS A 21 -16.06 -2.76 24.04
N ILE A 22 -15.54 -2.03 23.05
CA ILE A 22 -14.24 -2.35 22.42
C ILE A 22 -13.08 -1.89 23.30
N LEU A 23 -13.25 -0.75 23.98
CA LEU A 23 -12.22 -0.20 24.86
C LEU A 23 -12.16 -0.85 26.23
N THR A 24 -13.25 -1.39 26.78
CA THR A 24 -13.17 -2.21 28.01
C THR A 24 -12.43 -3.53 27.77
N ALA A 25 -12.40 -4.04 26.53
CA ALA A 25 -11.59 -5.21 26.16
C ALA A 25 -10.09 -4.86 25.99
N LEU A 26 -9.77 -3.62 25.65
CA LEU A 26 -8.41 -3.10 25.51
C LEU A 26 -8.07 -2.27 26.76
N LEU A 27 -7.45 -2.85 27.78
CA LEU A 27 -6.96 -2.19 29.02
C LEU A 27 -5.93 -1.06 28.78
N ALA A 28 -6.21 -0.11 27.89
CA ALA A 28 -5.29 0.86 27.34
C ALA A 28 -5.80 2.28 27.57
N ILE A 29 -4.92 3.14 28.07
CA ILE A 29 -5.16 4.58 28.21
C ILE A 29 -5.13 5.18 26.80
N LEU A 30 -6.26 5.75 26.38
CA LEU A 30 -6.40 6.52 25.14
C LEU A 30 -6.53 8.01 25.45
N MET A 31 -5.97 8.83 24.58
CA MET A 31 -6.20 10.27 24.50
C MET A 31 -7.21 10.55 23.39
N CYS A 32 -8.07 11.56 23.57
CA CYS A 32 -9.00 12.02 22.55
C CYS A 32 -8.56 13.38 22.04
N LEU A 33 -8.58 13.55 20.72
CA LEU A 33 -8.36 14.81 20.04
C LEU A 33 -9.62 15.20 19.31
N THR A 34 -9.93 16.48 19.34
CA THR A 34 -10.96 17.05 18.48
C THR A 34 -10.28 17.72 17.30
N VAL A 35 -10.64 17.28 16.10
CA VAL A 35 -10.21 17.88 14.84
C VAL A 35 -11.37 18.67 14.27
N SER A 36 -11.14 19.94 13.98
CA SER A 36 -12.11 20.77 13.28
C SER A 36 -11.47 21.49 12.11
N TYR A 37 -12.29 21.83 11.13
CA TYR A 37 -11.83 22.58 9.97
C TYR A 37 -11.76 24.06 10.32
N SER A 38 -10.58 24.68 10.17
CA SER A 38 -10.33 26.08 10.55
C SER A 38 -10.14 27.02 9.35
N GLY A 39 -10.22 26.50 8.12
CA GLY A 39 -10.13 27.33 6.92
C GLY A 39 -11.43 28.05 6.56
N ASP A 40 -11.36 28.89 5.53
CA ASP A 40 -12.56 29.42 4.89
C ASP A 40 -13.27 28.32 4.10
N LEU A 41 -14.60 28.31 4.18
CA LEU A 41 -15.46 27.39 3.43
C LEU A 41 -16.42 28.19 2.57
N PRO A 42 -16.66 27.80 1.31
CA PRO A 42 -17.68 28.42 0.49
C PRO A 42 -19.07 28.19 1.11
N ALA A 43 -20.04 29.04 0.73
CA ALA A 43 -21.36 29.04 1.34
C ALA A 43 -22.13 27.72 1.11
N ASP A 44 -21.84 27.03 0.01
CA ASP A 44 -22.38 25.73 -0.39
C ASP A 44 -21.58 24.53 0.16
N ALA A 45 -20.55 24.77 0.98
CA ALA A 45 -19.74 23.69 1.53
C ALA A 45 -20.58 22.70 2.35
N PRO A 46 -20.28 21.38 2.28
CA PRO A 46 -21.02 20.38 3.03
C PRO A 46 -20.98 20.68 4.53
N SER A 47 -22.16 20.73 5.16
CA SER A 47 -22.31 21.03 6.60
C SER A 47 -21.48 20.10 7.49
N ARG A 48 -21.19 18.89 7.01
CA ARG A 48 -20.38 17.88 7.70
C ARG A 48 -18.91 18.28 7.88
N ILE A 49 -18.35 19.14 7.02
CA ILE A 49 -16.97 19.64 7.16
C ILE A 49 -16.85 20.57 8.39
N ARG A 50 -17.94 21.27 8.74
CA ARG A 50 -18.01 22.19 9.88
C ARG A 50 -18.18 21.47 11.23
N LYS A 51 -18.28 20.13 11.23
CA LYS A 51 -18.41 19.35 12.46
C LYS A 51 -17.04 19.04 13.05
N ASP A 52 -17.04 18.86 14.36
CA ASP A 52 -15.92 18.34 15.10
C ASP A 52 -15.81 16.83 14.94
N PHE A 53 -14.59 16.34 14.75
CA PHE A 53 -14.28 14.94 14.59
C PHE A 53 -13.38 14.47 15.73
N GLU A 54 -13.77 13.36 16.37
CA GLU A 54 -12.98 12.75 17.43
C GLU A 54 -11.95 11.78 16.84
N VAL A 55 -10.70 11.93 17.26
CA VAL A 55 -9.60 11.01 16.95
C VAL A 55 -9.05 10.49 18.26
N TRP A 56 -9.11 9.18 18.43
CA TRP A 56 -8.61 8.52 19.63
C TRP A 56 -7.24 7.97 19.35
N LEU A 57 -6.27 8.19 20.25
CA LEU A 57 -4.90 7.73 20.06
C LEU A 57 -4.25 7.22 21.35
N ARG A 58 -3.23 6.40 21.17
CA ARG A 58 -2.29 6.02 22.23
C ARG A 58 -0.96 6.71 21.97
N ASP A 59 -0.16 6.85 23.02
CA ASP A 59 1.23 7.20 22.84
C ASP A 59 1.96 6.06 22.10
N THR A 60 2.14 6.27 20.80
CA THR A 60 2.84 5.35 19.90
C THR A 60 4.24 5.02 20.42
N ARG A 61 4.94 5.97 21.05
CA ARG A 61 6.28 5.73 21.58
C ARG A 61 6.24 4.73 22.73
N SER A 62 5.31 4.87 23.67
CA SER A 62 5.14 3.94 24.78
C SER A 62 4.75 2.54 24.28
N VAL A 63 3.86 2.46 23.28
CA VAL A 63 3.48 1.18 22.66
C VAL A 63 4.69 0.47 22.05
N LEU A 64 5.49 1.17 21.24
CA LEU A 64 6.67 0.57 20.60
C LEU A 64 7.78 0.25 21.60
N LYS A 65 7.98 1.08 22.64
CA LYS A 65 8.91 0.76 23.74
C LYS A 65 8.51 -0.52 24.46
N ALA A 66 7.22 -0.71 24.73
CA ALA A 66 6.73 -1.94 25.35
C ALA A 66 6.96 -3.17 24.44
N GLN A 67 6.85 -3.03 23.12
CA GLN A 67 7.17 -4.08 22.18
C GLN A 67 8.67 -4.44 22.18
N ILE A 68 9.57 -3.44 22.15
CA ILE A 68 11.04 -3.66 22.18
C ILE A 68 11.46 -4.30 23.51
N SER A 69 10.92 -3.82 24.63
CA SER A 69 11.26 -4.32 25.97
C SER A 69 10.68 -5.69 26.30
N ASN A 70 9.86 -6.28 25.42
CA ASN A 70 9.25 -7.58 25.66
C ASN A 70 10.27 -8.69 25.39
N PRO A 71 10.72 -9.45 26.42
CA PRO A 71 11.72 -10.49 26.24
C PRO A 71 11.23 -11.68 25.41
N LYS A 72 9.91 -11.80 25.20
CA LYS A 72 9.31 -12.86 24.36
C LYS A 72 9.33 -12.52 22.87
N VAL A 73 9.68 -11.29 22.51
CA VAL A 73 9.70 -10.83 21.13
C VAL A 73 11.09 -11.09 20.55
N THR A 74 11.15 -11.77 19.41
CA THR A 74 12.40 -11.99 18.69
C THR A 74 12.58 -10.94 17.61
N LEU A 75 13.68 -10.18 17.70
CA LEU A 75 14.08 -9.22 16.69
C LEU A 75 14.85 -9.91 15.56
N CYS A 76 14.67 -9.44 14.33
CA CYS A 76 15.41 -9.90 13.17
C CYS A 76 16.86 -9.38 13.22
N ALA A 77 17.83 -10.27 13.31
CA ALA A 77 19.24 -9.94 13.10
C ALA A 77 19.61 -9.99 11.61
N LYS A 78 20.66 -9.27 11.21
CA LYS A 78 21.24 -9.40 9.87
C LYS A 78 21.80 -10.81 9.73
N THR A 79 21.23 -11.62 8.85
CA THR A 79 21.75 -12.97 8.59
C THR A 79 22.77 -12.93 7.47
N TYR A 80 24.06 -13.04 7.80
CA TYR A 80 25.09 -13.39 6.83
C TYR A 80 25.27 -14.91 6.85
N ARG A 81 24.79 -15.62 5.82
CA ARG A 81 25.14 -17.04 5.64
C ARG A 81 26.52 -17.10 4.98
N GLN A 82 27.57 -17.39 5.74
CA GLN A 82 28.89 -17.61 5.15
C GLN A 82 28.82 -18.74 4.11
N GLY A 83 29.23 -18.47 2.87
CA GLY A 83 29.37 -19.45 1.80
C GLY A 83 28.10 -19.83 1.02
N ARG A 84 26.93 -19.25 1.32
CA ARG A 84 25.73 -19.37 0.46
C ARG A 84 25.13 -17.99 0.21
N LYS A 85 24.59 -17.79 -1.00
CA LYS A 85 23.97 -16.54 -1.46
C LYS A 85 23.08 -15.92 -0.36
N THR A 86 23.17 -14.61 -0.15
CA THR A 86 22.31 -13.88 0.80
C THR A 86 20.86 -14.10 0.41
N GLY A 87 20.04 -14.63 1.31
CA GLY A 87 18.60 -14.84 1.08
C GLY A 87 17.79 -13.71 1.70
N PHE A 88 17.02 -13.01 0.87
CA PHE A 88 16.06 -11.98 1.26
C PHE A 88 14.70 -12.62 1.57
N THR A 89 14.15 -12.35 2.76
CA THR A 89 12.89 -12.95 3.26
C THR A 89 11.97 -11.95 3.98
N GLY A 90 12.37 -10.69 4.12
CA GLY A 90 11.60 -9.63 4.78
C GLY A 90 12.35 -8.31 4.89
N SER A 91 11.72 -7.28 5.45
CA SER A 91 12.28 -5.92 5.48
C SER A 91 13.71 -5.86 6.08
N MET A 92 13.97 -6.57 7.18
CA MET A 92 15.30 -6.58 7.82
C MET A 92 16.37 -7.41 7.10
N SER A 93 16.00 -8.23 6.11
CA SER A 93 17.00 -8.91 5.26
C SER A 93 17.47 -8.04 4.09
N GLY A 94 16.72 -6.99 3.75
CA GLY A 94 17.15 -5.99 2.76
C GLY A 94 18.34 -5.18 3.24
N THR A 95 18.97 -4.43 2.34
CA THR A 95 20.16 -3.61 2.64
C THR A 95 19.80 -2.31 3.35
N TRP A 96 18.68 -1.69 2.98
CA TRP A 96 18.28 -0.36 3.44
C TRP A 96 18.33 -0.16 4.98
N PRO A 97 17.75 -1.04 5.84
CA PRO A 97 17.78 -0.80 7.28
C PRO A 97 19.19 -0.76 7.87
N TRP A 98 20.12 -1.49 7.25
CA TRP A 98 21.52 -1.56 7.69
C TRP A 98 22.31 -0.35 7.21
N GLU A 99 22.13 0.07 5.96
CA GLU A 99 22.72 1.30 5.44
C GLU A 99 22.25 2.51 6.25
N GLN A 100 20.96 2.59 6.58
CA GLN A 100 20.45 3.64 7.46
C GLN A 100 21.06 3.57 8.87
N THR A 101 21.31 2.36 9.39
CA THR A 101 21.98 2.19 10.68
C THR A 101 23.43 2.66 10.62
N ASP A 102 24.17 2.34 9.54
CA ASP A 102 25.55 2.78 9.33
C ASP A 102 25.64 4.30 9.19
N GLU A 103 24.72 4.94 8.45
CA GLU A 103 24.63 6.40 8.38
C GLU A 103 24.33 7.03 9.74
N LEU A 104 23.43 6.44 10.54
CA LEU A 104 23.15 6.92 11.90
C LEU A 104 24.32 6.70 12.87
N ALA A 105 25.17 5.69 12.64
CA ALA A 105 26.36 5.43 13.43
C ALA A 105 27.46 6.49 13.22
N LYS A 106 27.44 7.22 12.10
CA LYS A 106 28.37 8.34 11.84
C LYS A 106 28.08 9.57 12.69
N ASP A 107 26.86 9.73 13.20
CA ASP A 107 26.50 10.89 14.02
C ASP A 107 27.09 10.76 15.43
N THR A 108 28.20 11.45 15.69
CA THR A 108 28.89 11.42 16.97
C THR A 108 28.18 12.17 18.09
N ARG A 109 27.10 12.92 17.79
CA ARG A 109 26.32 13.67 18.81
C ARG A 109 25.50 12.73 19.69
N VAL A 110 25.17 11.53 19.20
CA VAL A 110 24.38 10.53 19.91
C VAL A 110 25.11 9.20 19.85
N ARG A 111 25.21 8.50 20.99
CA ARG A 111 25.85 7.18 21.03
C ARG A 111 24.94 6.12 20.39
N THR A 112 25.03 6.00 19.07
CA THR A 112 24.27 5.04 18.25
C THR A 112 25.06 3.78 17.91
N HIS A 113 26.38 3.76 18.15
CA HIS A 113 27.20 2.57 17.92
C HIS A 113 26.71 1.39 18.77
N GLY A 114 26.45 0.25 18.12
CA GLY A 114 25.86 -0.94 18.75
C GLY A 114 24.33 -0.88 18.92
N ALA A 115 23.66 0.19 18.50
CA ALA A 115 22.21 0.26 18.46
C ALA A 115 21.64 -0.33 17.16
N MET A 116 20.39 -0.79 17.22
CA MET A 116 19.61 -1.24 16.07
C MET A 116 18.61 -0.18 15.67
N LEU A 117 18.41 0.09 14.38
CA LEU A 117 17.31 0.92 13.88
C LEU A 117 15.97 0.16 14.02
N PRO A 118 15.01 0.63 14.85
CA PRO A 118 13.68 0.04 14.89
C PRO A 118 12.81 0.68 13.81
N SER A 119 12.54 -0.07 12.73
CA SER A 119 11.54 0.36 11.75
C SER A 119 10.13 0.27 12.34
N VAL A 120 9.22 1.15 11.91
CA VAL A 120 7.83 1.18 12.35
C VAL A 120 6.94 0.89 11.14
N VAL A 121 6.15 -0.16 11.24
CA VAL A 121 5.16 -0.53 10.22
C VAL A 121 3.78 -0.13 10.72
N LEU A 122 3.06 0.60 9.88
CA LEU A 122 1.69 1.02 10.14
C LEU A 122 0.75 0.25 9.23
N GLY A 123 -0.38 -0.18 9.79
CA GLY A 123 -1.48 -0.77 9.04
C GLY A 123 -2.78 -0.09 9.41
N SER A 124 -3.66 0.12 8.45
CA SER A 124 -5.00 0.65 8.70
C SER A 124 -6.02 -0.25 8.03
N ASP A 125 -7.09 -0.57 8.76
CA ASP A 125 -8.23 -1.30 8.21
C ASP A 125 -9.55 -0.69 8.70
N LYS A 126 -10.60 -0.83 7.90
CA LYS A 126 -11.94 -0.37 8.27
C LYS A 126 -12.52 -1.38 9.26
N THR A 127 -12.87 -0.91 10.45
CA THR A 127 -13.50 -1.75 11.47
C THR A 127 -14.87 -1.18 11.83
N THR A 128 -15.91 -2.01 11.78
CA THR A 128 -17.25 -1.64 12.27
C THR A 128 -17.33 -1.92 13.76
N VAL A 129 -17.54 -0.87 14.56
CA VAL A 129 -17.35 -0.91 16.03
C VAL A 129 -18.65 -1.15 16.81
N SER A 130 -19.84 -0.96 16.22
CA SER A 130 -21.10 -1.28 16.89
C SER A 130 -22.24 -1.66 15.95
N VAL A 131 -22.95 -2.75 16.29
CA VAL A 131 -24.20 -3.18 15.62
C VAL A 131 -25.46 -2.63 16.33
N ALA A 132 -25.36 -2.22 17.60
CA ALA A 132 -26.53 -1.96 18.45
C ALA A 132 -26.89 -0.49 18.72
N THR A 133 -26.01 0.50 18.51
CA THR A 133 -26.26 1.91 18.91
C THR A 133 -25.91 2.95 17.84
N GLY A 134 -25.86 2.54 16.58
CA GLY A 134 -25.54 3.41 15.44
C GLY A 134 -24.34 2.88 14.67
N GLN A 135 -24.42 2.93 13.33
CA GLN A 135 -23.38 2.47 12.42
C GLN A 135 -22.18 3.44 12.39
N ASN A 136 -21.43 3.49 13.50
CA ASN A 136 -20.17 4.22 13.56
C ASN A 136 -19.05 3.29 13.11
N ASP A 137 -18.61 3.48 11.87
CA ASP A 137 -17.41 2.86 11.33
C ASP A 137 -16.20 3.74 11.72
N PHE A 138 -15.11 3.10 12.15
CA PHE A 138 -13.83 3.76 12.38
C PHE A 138 -12.76 3.10 11.53
N TYR A 139 -11.75 3.86 11.12
CA TYR A 139 -10.51 3.25 10.65
C TYR A 139 -9.60 3.04 11.85
N THR A 140 -9.19 1.80 12.08
CA THR A 140 -8.26 1.46 13.16
C THR A 140 -6.84 1.58 12.62
N LEU A 141 -5.97 2.33 13.31
CA LEU A 141 -4.54 2.38 13.03
C LEU A 141 -3.79 1.41 13.93
N TYR A 142 -3.04 0.51 13.32
CA TYR A 142 -2.15 -0.42 13.99
C TYR A 142 -0.69 0.00 13.78
N ALA A 143 0.14 -0.22 14.79
CA ALA A 143 1.59 -0.07 14.71
C ALA A 143 2.30 -1.33 15.21
N SER A 144 3.40 -1.65 14.56
CA SER A 144 4.30 -2.75 14.92
C SER A 144 5.74 -2.36 14.60
N LEU A 145 6.71 -2.95 15.30
CA LEU A 145 8.10 -2.87 14.88
C LEU A 145 8.29 -3.72 13.60
N GLY A 146 8.89 -3.13 12.57
CA GLY A 146 9.21 -3.87 11.34
C GLY A 146 10.28 -4.94 11.56
N ASN A 147 11.09 -4.79 12.61
CA ASN A 147 12.14 -5.71 13.00
C ASN A 147 11.62 -6.98 13.70
N LEU A 148 10.31 -7.12 13.94
CA LEU A 148 9.79 -8.38 14.49
C LEU A 148 9.81 -9.47 13.44
N GLN A 149 10.18 -10.68 13.84
CA GLN A 149 10.04 -11.83 12.94
C GLN A 149 8.56 -12.07 12.60
N SER A 150 8.30 -12.51 11.36
CA SER A 150 6.92 -12.69 10.88
C SER A 150 6.11 -13.72 11.67
N HIS A 151 6.77 -14.71 12.29
CA HIS A 151 6.09 -15.62 13.21
C HIS A 151 5.72 -14.89 14.51
N THR A 152 6.64 -14.09 15.07
CA THR A 152 6.43 -13.31 16.29
C THR A 152 5.29 -12.31 16.15
N ARG A 153 5.17 -11.64 14.98
CA ARG A 153 4.03 -10.75 14.66
C ARG A 153 2.68 -11.44 14.64
N ARG A 154 2.64 -12.74 14.35
CA ARG A 154 1.41 -13.53 14.25
C ARG A 154 1.07 -14.25 15.55
N SER A 155 2.07 -14.59 16.36
CA SER A 155 1.91 -15.46 17.53
C SER A 155 1.83 -14.72 18.86
N HIS A 156 2.36 -13.49 18.96
CA HIS A 156 2.41 -12.78 20.24
C HIS A 156 1.38 -11.67 20.37
N PRO A 157 0.56 -11.69 21.45
CA PRO A 157 -0.25 -10.55 21.84
C PRO A 157 0.61 -9.28 21.94
N ASN A 158 0.08 -8.17 21.43
CA ASN A 158 0.72 -6.84 21.41
C ASN A 158 1.89 -6.65 20.41
N SER A 159 2.25 -7.65 19.60
CA SER A 159 3.24 -7.48 18.52
C SER A 159 2.71 -6.58 17.39
N LEU A 160 1.40 -6.60 17.16
CA LEU A 160 0.64 -5.61 16.40
C LEU A 160 -0.33 -4.92 17.37
N ALA A 161 -0.19 -3.61 17.57
CA ALA A 161 -0.96 -2.88 18.57
C ALA A 161 -1.77 -1.77 17.90
N VAL A 162 -3.03 -1.62 18.30
CA VAL A 162 -3.84 -0.46 17.93
C VAL A 162 -3.21 0.79 18.57
N VAL A 163 -2.97 1.83 17.77
CA VAL A 163 -2.44 3.13 18.20
C VAL A 163 -3.39 4.28 17.92
N GLY A 164 -4.46 4.07 17.15
CA GLY A 164 -5.54 5.05 17.06
C GLY A 164 -6.79 4.58 16.34
N PHE A 165 -7.84 5.39 16.45
CA PHE A 165 -9.11 5.26 15.76
C PHE A 165 -9.43 6.58 15.08
N PHE A 166 -9.59 6.56 13.76
CA PHE A 166 -9.91 7.73 12.96
C PHE A 166 -11.41 7.86 12.75
N ALA A 167 -11.92 9.08 12.85
CA ALA A 167 -13.27 9.38 12.40
C ALA A 167 -13.41 9.16 10.89
N ILE A 168 -14.55 8.58 10.49
CA ILE A 168 -14.94 8.45 9.08
C ILE A 168 -15.98 9.54 8.78
N PRO A 169 -15.57 10.70 8.24
CA PRO A 169 -16.51 11.69 7.74
C PRO A 169 -17.30 11.09 6.58
N LYS A 170 -18.61 10.93 6.78
CA LYS A 170 -19.57 10.60 5.71
C LYS A 170 -20.19 11.92 5.23
N ALA A 171 -20.43 12.14 3.95
CA ALA A 171 -21.20 13.30 3.48
C ALA A 171 -22.59 12.84 3.00
N ASP A 172 -23.47 13.79 2.68
CA ASP A 172 -24.66 13.49 1.90
C ASP A 172 -24.25 13.03 0.50
N ARG A 173 -25.07 12.21 -0.16
CA ARG A 173 -24.77 11.62 -1.48
C ARG A 173 -24.33 12.66 -2.53
N ASN A 174 -24.90 13.86 -2.47
CA ASN A 174 -24.61 14.94 -3.42
C ASN A 174 -23.21 15.54 -3.24
N HIS A 175 -22.59 15.35 -2.07
CA HIS A 175 -21.34 16.00 -1.69
C HIS A 175 -20.17 15.03 -1.47
N GLU A 176 -20.44 13.73 -1.35
CA GLU A 176 -19.43 12.70 -1.02
C GLU A 176 -18.26 12.62 -2.01
N ASN A 177 -18.53 12.92 -3.29
CA ASN A 177 -17.55 12.87 -4.36
C ASN A 177 -17.02 14.24 -4.80
N THR A 178 -17.38 15.32 -4.10
CA THR A 178 -16.84 16.66 -4.39
C THR A 178 -15.34 16.72 -4.06
N ASP A 179 -14.58 17.49 -4.85
CA ASP A 179 -13.14 17.67 -4.63
C ASP A 179 -12.84 18.27 -3.25
N LEU A 180 -13.67 19.21 -2.79
CA LEU A 180 -13.56 19.80 -1.46
C LEU A 180 -13.69 18.74 -0.36
N PHE A 181 -14.72 17.89 -0.42
CA PHE A 181 -14.92 16.87 0.60
C PHE A 181 -13.86 15.77 0.53
N ARG A 182 -13.44 15.35 -0.67
CA ARG A 182 -12.32 14.41 -0.86
C ARG A 182 -11.01 14.95 -0.26
N THR A 183 -10.70 16.21 -0.52
CA THR A 183 -9.53 16.91 0.06
C THR A 183 -9.59 16.94 1.57
N PHE A 184 -10.74 17.34 2.12
CA PHE A 184 -10.97 17.35 3.56
C PHE A 184 -10.75 15.98 4.20
N ARG A 185 -11.28 14.90 3.61
CA ARG A 185 -11.10 13.52 4.11
C ARG A 185 -9.62 13.14 4.18
N HIS A 186 -8.86 13.44 3.15
CA HIS A 186 -7.44 13.10 3.10
C HIS A 186 -6.61 13.92 4.09
N GLN A 187 -6.90 15.23 4.21
CA GLN A 187 -6.28 16.08 5.21
C GLN A 187 -6.56 15.58 6.63
N LEU A 188 -7.82 15.24 6.94
CA LEU A 188 -8.20 14.72 8.25
C LEU A 188 -7.39 13.47 8.61
N ILE A 189 -7.28 12.50 7.70
CA ILE A 189 -6.51 11.27 7.91
C ILE A 189 -5.01 11.59 8.10
N HIS A 190 -4.42 12.36 7.18
CA HIS A 190 -2.99 12.64 7.23
C HIS A 190 -2.58 13.46 8.46
N GLU A 191 -3.35 14.48 8.85
CA GLU A 191 -3.09 15.25 10.07
C GLU A 191 -3.29 14.42 11.33
N SER A 192 -4.32 13.56 11.35
CA SER A 192 -4.51 12.61 12.45
C SER A 192 -3.31 11.68 12.62
N ILE A 193 -2.80 11.09 11.53
CA ILE A 193 -1.62 10.23 11.57
C ILE A 193 -0.37 11.02 12.01
N LYS A 194 -0.15 12.23 11.47
CA LYS A 194 0.97 13.10 11.90
C LYS A 194 0.93 13.31 13.41
N ARG A 195 -0.24 13.58 13.98
CA ARG A 195 -0.39 13.80 15.42
C ARG A 195 -0.21 12.53 16.25
N ILE A 196 -0.69 11.36 15.78
CA ILE A 196 -0.46 10.05 16.43
C ILE A 196 1.03 9.69 16.48
N LEU A 197 1.76 10.00 15.41
CA LEU A 197 3.18 9.69 15.26
C LEU A 197 4.10 10.81 15.77
N LEU A 198 3.56 11.94 16.21
CA LEU A 198 4.32 13.08 16.71
C LEU A 198 5.32 12.70 17.82
N PRO A 199 4.99 11.83 18.79
CA PRO A 199 5.98 11.37 19.79
C PRO A 199 7.20 10.68 19.20
N LEU A 200 7.06 10.02 18.03
CA LEU A 200 8.18 9.42 17.31
C LEU A 200 9.00 10.46 16.57
N LYS A 201 8.34 11.44 15.94
CA LYS A 201 9.00 12.53 15.21
C LYS A 201 9.85 13.43 16.11
N GLN A 202 9.35 13.76 17.30
CA GLN A 202 10.09 14.60 18.26
C GLN A 202 11.33 13.91 18.83
N ASN A 203 11.38 12.57 18.76
CA ASN A 203 12.46 11.75 19.30
C ASN A 203 13.28 11.04 18.22
N SER A 204 13.01 11.32 16.94
CA SER A 204 13.85 10.84 15.85
C SER A 204 15.08 11.73 15.75
N LEU A 205 16.25 11.13 15.51
CA LEU A 205 17.45 11.89 15.16
C LEU A 205 17.13 12.66 13.89
N ALA A 206 17.34 13.98 13.92
CA ALA A 206 17.15 14.85 12.77
C ALA A 206 17.92 14.25 11.58
N GLY A 207 17.18 13.66 10.65
CA GLY A 207 17.71 13.00 9.48
C GLY A 207 17.11 13.61 8.22
N ILE A 208 17.73 13.29 7.09
CA ILE A 208 17.27 13.68 5.77
C ILE A 208 15.79 13.32 5.63
N VAL A 209 14.96 14.33 5.42
CA VAL A 209 13.56 14.14 5.05
C VAL A 209 13.57 13.72 3.59
N THR A 210 13.45 12.41 3.35
CA THR A 210 13.24 11.87 2.00
C THR A 210 11.77 12.09 1.64
N ASN A 211 11.42 13.29 1.18
CA ASN A 211 10.10 13.60 0.62
C ASN A 211 9.97 13.05 -0.83
N TRP A 212 10.52 11.86 -1.07
CA TRP A 212 10.78 11.34 -2.42
C TRP A 212 9.52 10.79 -3.08
N CYS A 213 8.76 9.93 -2.40
CA CYS A 213 7.51 9.35 -2.91
C CYS A 213 6.51 10.35 -3.48
N ALA A 214 5.93 11.23 -2.66
CA ALA A 214 4.79 12.06 -3.06
C ALA A 214 5.17 13.07 -4.15
N ASN A 215 6.36 13.68 -4.03
CA ASN A 215 6.86 14.61 -5.02
C ASN A 215 7.18 13.92 -6.34
N ARG A 216 7.73 12.70 -6.35
CA ARG A 216 8.00 11.96 -7.59
C ARG A 216 6.71 11.60 -8.33
N TYR A 217 5.66 11.20 -7.61
CA TYR A 217 4.34 10.98 -8.23
C TYR A 217 3.77 12.28 -8.79
N ILE A 218 3.70 13.34 -7.99
CA ILE A 218 3.10 14.61 -8.43
C ILE A 218 3.89 15.24 -9.60
N GLN A 219 5.22 15.26 -9.51
CA GLN A 219 6.11 15.82 -10.55
C GLN A 219 6.20 14.92 -11.78
N GLY A 220 6.25 13.59 -11.60
CA GLY A 220 6.38 12.62 -12.68
C GLY A 220 5.17 12.57 -13.62
N TYR A 221 3.99 13.00 -13.14
CA TYR A 221 2.76 13.11 -13.94
C TYR A 221 2.42 14.57 -14.32
N GLY A 222 3.43 15.46 -14.37
CA GLY A 222 3.27 16.84 -14.83
C GLY A 222 2.29 17.67 -13.99
N ASN A 223 2.15 17.35 -12.70
CA ASN A 223 1.18 17.95 -11.78
C ASN A 223 -0.29 17.81 -12.23
N ASN A 224 -0.63 16.84 -13.08
CA ASN A 224 -2.02 16.62 -13.48
C ASN A 224 -2.80 15.94 -12.34
N ALA A 225 -3.54 16.74 -11.56
CA ALA A 225 -4.29 16.28 -10.40
C ALA A 225 -5.28 15.15 -10.70
N LYS A 226 -5.91 15.15 -11.90
CA LYS A 226 -6.84 14.09 -12.30
C LYS A 226 -6.10 12.76 -12.50
N VAL A 227 -4.97 12.78 -13.19
CA VAL A 227 -4.13 11.58 -13.43
C VAL A 227 -3.58 11.04 -12.11
N VAL A 228 -3.13 11.92 -11.21
CA VAL A 228 -2.62 11.53 -9.89
C VAL A 228 -3.72 10.90 -9.03
N TRP A 229 -4.94 11.43 -9.09
CA TRP A 229 -6.10 10.86 -8.40
C TRP A 229 -6.52 9.51 -9.00
N ASP A 230 -6.76 9.45 -10.31
CA ASP A 230 -7.30 8.25 -10.96
C ASP A 230 -6.35 7.05 -10.79
N ASN A 231 -5.03 7.31 -10.78
CA ASN A 231 -4.02 6.26 -10.67
C ASN A 231 -3.64 5.93 -9.23
N PHE A 232 -3.50 6.92 -8.33
CA PHE A 232 -2.95 6.70 -6.98
C PHE A 232 -3.93 6.97 -5.85
N GLY A 233 -5.12 7.48 -6.16
CA GLY A 233 -6.02 8.05 -5.16
C GLY A 233 -5.36 9.19 -4.38
N MET A 234 -4.32 9.84 -4.92
CA MET A 234 -3.64 10.94 -4.24
C MET A 234 -4.26 12.27 -4.67
N ILE A 235 -4.27 13.24 -3.75
CA ILE A 235 -4.69 14.61 -4.04
C ILE A 235 -3.42 15.46 -4.04
N SER A 236 -3.10 16.08 -5.18
CA SER A 236 -1.85 16.83 -5.39
C SER A 236 -1.59 17.89 -4.32
N ASP A 237 -2.67 18.47 -3.80
CA ASP A 237 -2.61 19.61 -2.88
C ASP A 237 -2.59 19.16 -1.41
N VAL A 238 -2.63 17.85 -1.15
CA VAL A 238 -2.57 17.28 0.20
C VAL A 238 -1.22 16.61 0.41
N LEU A 239 -0.40 17.22 1.26
CA LEU A 239 0.89 16.65 1.62
C LEU A 239 0.69 15.43 2.56
N PRO A 240 1.13 14.22 2.17
CA PRO A 240 0.95 13.04 2.99
C PRO A 240 1.74 13.13 4.30
N PHE A 241 1.32 12.39 5.32
CA PHE A 241 1.95 12.43 6.64
C PHE A 241 3.46 12.13 6.56
N THR A 242 3.86 11.18 5.71
CA THR A 242 5.24 10.72 5.51
C THR A 242 6.18 11.81 5.02
N ALA A 243 5.69 12.82 4.30
CA ALA A 243 6.51 13.90 3.75
C ALA A 243 7.29 14.70 4.80
N SER A 244 6.87 14.64 6.06
CA SER A 244 7.51 15.36 7.16
C SER A 244 8.27 14.45 8.14
N PHE A 245 8.32 13.14 7.88
CA PHE A 245 9.05 12.17 8.70
C PHE A 245 10.36 11.78 8.00
N PRO A 246 11.49 11.75 8.73
CA PRO A 246 12.74 11.28 8.15
C PRO A 246 12.65 9.78 7.87
N ARG A 247 13.23 9.32 6.74
CA ARG A 247 13.31 7.90 6.37
C ARG A 247 11.94 7.20 6.32
N ALA A 248 10.93 7.94 5.85
CA ALA A 248 9.55 7.47 5.72
C ALA A 248 9.11 7.27 4.27
N ASP A 249 10.07 7.23 3.35
CA ASP A 249 9.81 6.76 1.99
C ASP A 249 9.54 5.24 2.07
N ILE A 250 8.35 4.80 1.66
CA ILE A 250 7.94 3.39 1.76
C ILE A 250 8.57 2.52 0.66
N GLN A 251 9.04 3.14 -0.42
CA GLN A 251 9.61 2.46 -1.59
C GLN A 251 11.04 1.98 -1.38
N GLU A 252 11.77 2.59 -0.46
CA GLU A 252 13.14 2.19 -0.12
C GLU A 252 13.20 0.96 0.85
N PRO A 253 12.33 0.85 1.89
CA PRO A 253 12.40 -0.23 2.87
C PRO A 253 11.52 -1.44 2.57
N LEU A 254 10.55 -1.33 1.64
CA LEU A 254 9.55 -2.37 1.39
C LEU A 254 9.42 -2.69 -0.09
N ALA A 255 9.60 -3.98 -0.39
CA ALA A 255 9.23 -4.52 -1.68
C ALA A 255 7.70 -4.34 -1.92
N PRO A 256 7.29 -4.06 -3.16
CA PRO A 256 5.89 -3.91 -3.56
C PRO A 256 5.05 -5.14 -3.22
N ASP A 257 3.78 -4.90 -2.86
CA ASP A 257 2.88 -5.98 -2.48
C ASP A 257 2.53 -6.87 -3.70
N LEU A 258 2.99 -8.11 -3.68
CA LEU A 258 2.85 -9.00 -4.83
C LEU A 258 1.38 -9.22 -5.24
N LEU A 259 0.47 -9.37 -4.27
CA LEU A 259 -0.92 -9.70 -4.56
C LEU A 259 -1.70 -8.52 -5.12
N HIS A 260 -1.75 -7.41 -4.40
CA HIS A 260 -2.55 -6.25 -4.77
C HIS A 260 -1.82 -5.39 -5.80
N GLN A 261 -0.49 -5.32 -5.73
CA GLN A 261 0.24 -4.42 -6.62
C GLN A 261 0.62 -5.06 -7.95
N VAL A 262 1.23 -6.24 -7.92
CA VAL A 262 1.73 -6.93 -9.13
C VAL A 262 0.62 -7.77 -9.76
N ILE A 263 0.03 -8.73 -9.04
CA ILE A 263 -0.92 -9.68 -9.63
C ILE A 263 -2.26 -8.98 -9.92
N LYS A 264 -2.91 -8.38 -8.91
CA LYS A 264 -4.19 -7.71 -9.12
C LYS A 264 -4.02 -6.44 -9.95
N GLY A 265 -3.08 -5.57 -9.57
CA GLY A 265 -2.84 -4.32 -10.27
C GLY A 265 -2.34 -4.51 -11.71
N ALA A 266 -1.14 -5.07 -11.89
CA ALA A 266 -0.54 -5.18 -13.22
C ALA A 266 -1.21 -6.24 -14.09
N PHE A 267 -1.47 -7.45 -13.58
CA PHE A 267 -2.04 -8.50 -14.42
C PHE A 267 -3.55 -8.33 -14.64
N LYS A 268 -4.34 -8.35 -13.56
CA LYS A 268 -5.80 -8.33 -13.68
C LYS A 268 -6.31 -6.97 -14.18
N ASP A 269 -5.93 -5.89 -13.50
CA ASP A 269 -6.54 -4.58 -13.75
C ASP A 269 -5.91 -3.85 -14.95
N HIS A 270 -4.71 -4.24 -15.41
CA HIS A 270 -4.09 -3.66 -16.62
C HIS A 270 -4.02 -4.64 -17.80
N ILE A 271 -3.29 -5.75 -17.67
CA ILE A 271 -3.06 -6.66 -18.80
C ILE A 271 -4.38 -7.29 -19.31
N VAL A 272 -5.19 -7.86 -18.41
CA VAL A 272 -6.46 -8.51 -18.82
C VAL A 272 -7.45 -7.49 -19.37
N GLU A 273 -7.58 -6.31 -18.74
CA GLU A 273 -8.45 -5.25 -19.26
C GLU A 273 -8.00 -4.76 -20.64
N TRP A 274 -6.69 -4.59 -20.84
CA TRP A 274 -6.13 -4.18 -22.12
C TRP A 274 -6.40 -5.22 -23.22
N ILE A 275 -6.15 -6.51 -22.96
CA ILE A 275 -6.39 -7.60 -23.93
C ILE A 275 -7.87 -7.62 -24.32
N THR A 276 -8.74 -7.46 -23.33
CA THR A 276 -10.19 -7.39 -23.54
C THR A 276 -10.53 -6.25 -24.51
N LYS A 277 -10.05 -5.02 -24.26
CA LYS A 277 -10.31 -3.87 -25.14
C LYS A 277 -9.71 -4.03 -26.54
N TYR A 278 -8.49 -4.55 -26.65
CA TYR A 278 -7.84 -4.79 -27.93
C TYR A 278 -8.69 -5.74 -28.80
N LEU A 279 -9.17 -6.86 -28.24
CA LEU A 279 -10.02 -7.81 -28.97
C LEU A 279 -11.36 -7.20 -29.39
N GLU A 280 -11.91 -6.28 -28.58
CA GLU A 280 -13.14 -5.56 -28.90
C GLU A 280 -12.99 -4.63 -30.11
N GLU A 281 -11.85 -3.96 -30.25
CA GLU A 281 -11.62 -3.00 -31.32
C GLU A 281 -11.21 -3.63 -32.65
N GLN A 282 -10.42 -4.71 -32.60
CA GLN A 282 -10.02 -5.44 -33.80
C GLN A 282 -11.20 -6.02 -34.59
N ASN A 283 -12.40 -6.11 -33.99
CA ASN A 283 -13.60 -6.59 -34.67
C ASN A 283 -14.87 -5.87 -34.20
N SER A 284 -15.10 -4.67 -34.74
CA SER A 284 -16.24 -3.81 -34.41
C SER A 284 -17.63 -4.39 -34.73
N GLN A 285 -17.68 -5.53 -35.45
CA GLN A 285 -18.92 -6.17 -35.89
C GLN A 285 -19.42 -7.28 -34.94
N ASN A 286 -18.57 -7.91 -34.11
CA ASN A 286 -18.99 -9.06 -33.28
C ASN A 286 -18.19 -9.25 -31.97
N LYS A 287 -18.19 -8.23 -31.12
CA LYS A 287 -17.54 -8.20 -29.79
C LYS A 287 -17.81 -9.43 -28.91
N THR A 288 -19.06 -9.90 -28.84
CA THR A 288 -19.45 -11.04 -28.00
C THR A 288 -18.85 -12.36 -28.49
N GLU A 289 -18.61 -12.51 -29.79
CA GLU A 289 -18.11 -13.76 -30.39
C GLU A 289 -16.62 -13.97 -30.11
N GLN A 290 -15.81 -12.90 -30.14
CA GLN A 290 -14.38 -12.94 -29.83
C GLN A 290 -14.11 -13.26 -28.35
N LEU A 291 -14.84 -12.61 -27.43
CA LEU A 291 -14.74 -12.91 -26.00
C LEU A 291 -15.22 -14.35 -25.69
N SER A 292 -16.27 -14.80 -26.37
CA SER A 292 -16.71 -16.20 -26.29
C SER A 292 -15.67 -17.17 -26.83
N GLU A 293 -14.96 -16.82 -27.90
CA GLU A 293 -13.87 -17.62 -28.47
C GLU A 293 -12.66 -17.67 -27.52
N LEU A 294 -12.34 -16.55 -26.87
CA LEU A 294 -11.32 -16.50 -25.82
C LEU A 294 -11.66 -17.50 -24.69
N ASP A 295 -12.89 -17.44 -24.19
CA ASP A 295 -13.36 -18.33 -23.14
C ASP A 295 -13.38 -19.80 -23.59
N ARG A 296 -13.70 -20.08 -24.86
CA ARG A 296 -13.60 -21.44 -25.43
C ARG A 296 -12.15 -21.92 -25.46
N ARG A 297 -11.20 -21.09 -25.88
CA ARG A 297 -9.76 -21.45 -25.91
C ARG A 297 -9.23 -21.71 -24.51
N ILE A 298 -9.61 -20.87 -23.54
CA ILE A 298 -9.30 -21.06 -22.12
C ILE A 298 -9.88 -22.39 -21.61
N ALA A 299 -11.13 -22.70 -21.94
CA ALA A 299 -11.79 -23.93 -21.52
C ALA A 299 -11.20 -25.18 -22.21
N ALA A 300 -10.66 -25.02 -23.42
CA ALA A 300 -10.05 -26.08 -24.21
C ALA A 300 -8.65 -26.49 -23.73
N VAL A 301 -8.02 -25.70 -22.84
CA VAL A 301 -6.71 -26.02 -22.26
C VAL A 301 -6.74 -27.44 -21.66
N PRO A 302 -5.82 -28.34 -22.10
CA PRO A 302 -5.78 -29.69 -21.60
C PRO A 302 -5.42 -29.70 -20.11
N PRO A 303 -5.94 -30.67 -19.33
CA PRO A 303 -5.56 -30.80 -17.94
C PRO A 303 -4.05 -31.06 -17.83
N PHE A 304 -3.36 -30.23 -17.04
CA PHE A 304 -1.94 -30.36 -16.76
C PHE A 304 -1.71 -30.22 -15.24
N PRO A 305 -0.74 -30.94 -14.63
CA PRO A 305 -0.41 -30.76 -13.23
C PRO A 305 -0.11 -29.28 -12.90
N ASP A 306 -0.64 -28.76 -11.79
CA ASP A 306 -0.49 -27.37 -11.34
C ASP A 306 -1.05 -26.27 -12.27
N LEU A 307 -1.81 -26.67 -13.30
CA LEU A 307 -2.56 -25.77 -14.17
C LEU A 307 -4.04 -25.81 -13.82
N ARG A 308 -4.58 -24.65 -13.41
CA ARG A 308 -6.00 -24.52 -13.11
C ARG A 308 -6.83 -24.55 -14.38
N ARG A 309 -7.93 -25.32 -14.35
CA ARG A 309 -8.83 -25.48 -15.49
C ARG A 309 -10.02 -24.51 -15.39
N PHE A 310 -10.23 -23.73 -16.44
CA PHE A 310 -11.24 -22.68 -16.48
C PHE A 310 -12.36 -23.06 -17.45
N ARG A 311 -13.27 -23.93 -17.00
CA ARG A 311 -14.33 -24.50 -17.85
C ARG A 311 -15.33 -23.47 -18.40
N GLN A 312 -15.44 -22.32 -17.75
CA GLN A 312 -16.34 -21.22 -18.09
C GLN A 312 -15.56 -19.98 -18.60
N GLY A 313 -14.28 -20.13 -18.94
CA GLY A 313 -13.44 -19.02 -19.38
C GLY A 313 -12.98 -18.09 -18.24
N CYS A 314 -12.81 -16.81 -18.54
CA CYS A 314 -12.23 -15.81 -17.63
C CYS A 314 -13.24 -14.82 -17.02
N HIS A 315 -14.54 -14.97 -17.30
CA HIS A 315 -15.60 -14.11 -16.76
C HIS A 315 -16.02 -14.48 -15.33
N PHE A 316 -15.15 -14.21 -14.35
CA PHE A 316 -15.49 -14.38 -12.94
C PHE A 316 -16.33 -13.21 -12.41
N LYS A 317 -17.45 -13.52 -11.74
CA LYS A 317 -18.24 -12.53 -10.99
C LYS A 317 -17.43 -11.87 -9.86
N GLN A 318 -16.47 -12.60 -9.31
CA GLN A 318 -15.50 -12.13 -8.33
C GLN A 318 -14.17 -12.82 -8.60
N TRP A 319 -13.10 -12.03 -8.76
CA TRP A 319 -11.76 -12.55 -8.96
C TRP A 319 -11.04 -12.75 -7.63
N THR A 320 -10.40 -13.91 -7.47
CA THR A 320 -9.44 -14.20 -6.42
C THR A 320 -8.00 -14.12 -6.93
N GLY A 321 -7.02 -14.12 -6.01
CA GLY A 321 -5.61 -14.21 -6.39
C GLY A 321 -5.31 -15.47 -7.20
N ASP A 322 -5.91 -16.60 -6.81
CA ASP A 322 -5.76 -17.90 -7.47
C ASP A 322 -6.38 -17.93 -8.87
N ASP A 323 -7.46 -17.18 -9.11
CA ASP A 323 -8.05 -17.04 -10.45
C ASP A 323 -7.08 -16.30 -11.38
N SER A 324 -6.49 -15.22 -10.86
CA SER A 324 -5.54 -14.39 -11.60
C SER A 324 -4.26 -15.19 -11.94
N GLU A 325 -3.70 -15.89 -10.96
CA GLU A 325 -2.54 -16.76 -11.16
C GLU A 325 -2.80 -17.88 -12.18
N GLY A 326 -3.93 -18.58 -12.06
CA GLY A 326 -4.23 -19.65 -12.98
C GLY A 326 -4.33 -19.13 -14.42
N LEU A 327 -4.94 -17.95 -14.60
CA LEU A 327 -5.12 -17.38 -15.94
C LEU A 327 -3.81 -16.90 -16.56
N MET A 328 -2.86 -16.40 -15.77
CA MET A 328 -1.52 -16.03 -16.25
C MET A 328 -0.84 -17.18 -17.00
N LYS A 329 -1.08 -18.43 -16.59
CA LYS A 329 -0.45 -19.62 -17.17
C LYS A 329 -1.07 -20.07 -18.50
N VAL A 330 -2.22 -19.50 -18.90
CA VAL A 330 -3.00 -19.96 -20.06
C VAL A 330 -2.66 -19.20 -21.36
N GLY A 331 -2.03 -18.02 -21.29
CA GLY A 331 -1.44 -17.31 -22.45
C GLY A 331 -2.39 -17.03 -23.62
N LEU A 332 -2.99 -15.83 -23.68
CA LEU A 332 -4.17 -15.56 -24.51
C LEU A 332 -4.01 -14.48 -25.59
N VAL A 333 -2.79 -14.21 -26.05
CA VAL A 333 -2.50 -12.93 -26.71
C VAL A 333 -1.82 -13.14 -28.06
N PRO A 334 -2.06 -12.26 -29.06
CA PRO A 334 -1.38 -12.30 -30.35
C PRO A 334 0.12 -12.57 -30.26
N ASP A 335 0.65 -13.33 -31.22
CA ASP A 335 2.06 -13.75 -31.30
C ASP A 335 3.05 -12.58 -31.11
N THR A 336 2.67 -11.39 -31.57
CA THR A 336 3.45 -10.15 -31.45
C THR A 336 3.66 -9.69 -30.00
N MET A 337 2.81 -10.13 -29.06
CA MET A 337 2.77 -9.66 -27.67
C MET A 337 3.08 -10.76 -26.65
N VAL A 338 3.16 -12.02 -27.11
CA VAL A 338 3.51 -13.18 -26.28
C VAL A 338 4.83 -12.98 -25.56
N LYS A 339 5.81 -12.31 -26.19
CA LYS A 339 7.11 -12.02 -25.57
C LYS A 339 7.01 -11.12 -24.34
N ALA A 340 6.23 -10.04 -24.44
CA ALA A 340 5.97 -9.13 -23.32
C ALA A 340 5.26 -9.87 -22.18
N LEU A 341 4.29 -10.70 -22.53
CA LEU A 341 3.51 -11.45 -21.54
C LEU A 341 4.19 -12.69 -21.01
N ALA A 342 5.24 -13.20 -21.64
CA ALA A 342 6.07 -14.24 -21.09
C ALA A 342 7.04 -13.69 -20.03
N ALA A 343 7.54 -12.47 -20.21
CA ALA A 343 8.44 -11.83 -19.25
C ALA A 343 7.75 -11.49 -17.91
N PHE A 344 6.45 -11.22 -17.90
CA PHE A 344 5.70 -10.87 -16.70
C PHE A 344 5.51 -12.05 -15.70
N PRO A 345 5.12 -13.27 -16.13
CA PRO A 345 5.14 -14.47 -15.30
C PRO A 345 6.52 -14.82 -14.76
N ASP A 346 7.59 -14.66 -15.54
CA ASP A 346 8.97 -14.88 -15.07
C ASP A 346 9.28 -13.97 -13.86
N PHE A 347 8.98 -12.67 -14.01
CA PHE A 347 9.09 -11.71 -12.91
C PHE A 347 8.28 -12.13 -11.68
N CYS A 348 7.01 -12.51 -11.88
CA CYS A 348 6.13 -12.92 -10.80
C CYS A 348 6.61 -14.21 -10.11
N TYR A 349 7.14 -15.16 -10.88
CA TYR A 349 7.63 -16.43 -10.37
C TYR A 349 8.84 -16.23 -9.45
N ILE A 350 9.80 -15.42 -9.87
CA ILE A 350 10.98 -15.09 -9.06
C ILE A 350 10.57 -14.32 -7.80
N SER A 351 9.66 -13.34 -7.92
CA SER A 351 9.15 -12.54 -6.79
C SER A 351 8.42 -13.36 -5.72
N ARG A 352 7.91 -14.55 -6.08
CA ARG A 352 7.16 -15.44 -5.18
C ARG A 352 8.04 -16.37 -4.36
N GLN A 353 9.33 -16.43 -4.66
CA GLN A 353 10.22 -17.34 -3.95
C GLN A 353 10.25 -16.98 -2.45
N SER A 354 10.14 -18.01 -1.61
CA SER A 354 10.16 -17.83 -0.15
C SER A 354 11.47 -17.22 0.38
N GLN A 355 12.55 -17.35 -0.41
CA GLN A 355 13.83 -16.68 -0.22
C GLN A 355 14.33 -16.26 -1.61
N ILE A 356 14.69 -14.98 -1.76
CA ILE A 356 15.27 -14.45 -3.00
C ILE A 356 16.77 -14.30 -2.78
N THR A 357 17.61 -14.79 -3.68
CA THR A 357 19.06 -14.61 -3.60
C THR A 357 19.54 -13.42 -4.42
N SER A 358 20.78 -12.97 -4.21
CA SER A 358 21.39 -11.93 -5.06
C SER A 358 21.45 -12.30 -6.55
N GLU A 359 21.39 -13.59 -6.91
CA GLU A 359 21.29 -13.99 -8.32
C GLU A 359 19.84 -13.90 -8.81
N ASP A 360 18.88 -14.33 -7.99
CA ASP A 360 17.46 -14.19 -8.29
C ASP A 360 17.08 -12.71 -8.46
N VAL A 361 17.70 -11.78 -7.72
CA VAL A 361 17.54 -10.33 -7.93
C VAL A 361 17.99 -9.91 -9.35
N LYS A 362 19.12 -10.42 -9.85
CA LYS A 362 19.56 -10.12 -11.22
C LYS A 362 18.62 -10.71 -12.27
N GLU A 363 18.12 -11.92 -12.03
CA GLU A 363 17.13 -12.55 -12.91
C GLU A 363 15.82 -11.76 -12.91
N LEU A 364 15.42 -11.26 -11.73
CA LEU A 364 14.24 -10.40 -11.56
C LEU A 364 14.40 -9.08 -12.32
N GLU A 365 15.55 -8.42 -12.20
CA GLU A 365 15.90 -7.22 -12.97
C GLU A 365 15.90 -7.49 -14.47
N ALA A 366 16.46 -8.62 -14.92
CA ALA A 366 16.48 -8.98 -16.33
C ALA A 366 15.06 -9.24 -16.88
N ALA A 367 14.21 -9.96 -16.13
CA ALA A 367 12.81 -10.17 -16.49
C ALA A 367 12.04 -8.84 -16.55
N PHE A 368 12.30 -7.95 -15.61
CA PHE A 368 11.74 -6.61 -15.58
C PHE A 368 12.15 -5.77 -16.79
N LEU A 369 13.45 -5.71 -17.10
CA LEU A 369 13.97 -4.99 -18.28
C LEU A 369 13.41 -5.55 -19.59
N LYS A 370 13.27 -6.87 -19.69
CA LYS A 370 12.66 -7.53 -20.85
C LYS A 370 11.18 -7.16 -20.99
N LEU A 371 10.42 -7.18 -19.90
CA LEU A 371 9.03 -6.72 -19.90
C LEU A 371 8.93 -5.27 -20.38
N HIS A 372 9.83 -4.41 -19.89
CA HIS A 372 9.94 -3.02 -20.29
C HIS A 372 10.21 -2.77 -21.76
N GLN A 373 11.07 -3.58 -22.37
CA GLN A 373 11.39 -3.50 -23.79
C GLN A 373 10.23 -3.99 -24.64
N GLU A 374 9.68 -5.16 -24.30
CA GLU A 374 8.67 -5.81 -25.12
C GLU A 374 7.30 -5.15 -25.03
N ARG A 375 6.99 -4.44 -23.94
CA ARG A 375 5.69 -3.75 -23.77
C ARG A 375 5.41 -2.66 -24.81
N GLU A 376 6.42 -2.18 -25.54
CA GLU A 376 6.21 -1.17 -26.58
C GLU A 376 5.18 -1.63 -27.61
N VAL A 377 5.04 -2.95 -27.80
CA VAL A 377 4.00 -3.54 -28.63
C VAL A 377 2.59 -3.14 -28.18
N PHE A 378 2.34 -3.02 -26.87
CA PHE A 378 1.05 -2.61 -26.34
C PHE A 378 0.77 -1.13 -26.64
N ILE A 379 1.80 -0.29 -26.66
CA ILE A 379 1.68 1.13 -27.03
C ILE A 379 1.34 1.24 -28.51
N LYS A 380 2.01 0.44 -29.35
CA LYS A 380 1.94 0.52 -30.80
C LYS A 380 0.63 -0.03 -31.37
N GLU A 381 0.19 -1.17 -30.85
CA GLU A 381 -0.99 -1.92 -31.33
C GLU A 381 -2.26 -1.63 -30.50
N GLY A 382 -2.13 -0.85 -29.42
CA GLY A 382 -3.18 -0.70 -28.42
C GLY A 382 -4.31 0.25 -28.81
N PRO A 383 -5.50 0.02 -28.21
CA PRO A 383 -6.75 0.69 -28.57
C PRO A 383 -6.74 2.24 -28.49
N ASP A 384 -5.87 2.81 -27.67
CA ASP A 384 -5.79 4.26 -27.41
C ASP A 384 -4.43 4.89 -27.76
N HIS A 385 -3.67 4.33 -28.71
CA HIS A 385 -2.36 4.85 -29.16
C HIS A 385 -1.47 5.35 -28.00
N GLY A 386 -1.41 4.57 -26.91
CA GLY A 386 -0.55 4.84 -25.77
C GLY A 386 -1.21 5.43 -24.52
N SER A 387 -2.45 5.93 -24.49
CA SER A 387 -2.97 6.56 -23.25
C SER A 387 -3.09 5.58 -22.07
N TRP A 388 -3.67 4.41 -22.32
CA TRP A 388 -3.85 3.32 -21.33
C TRP A 388 -2.54 2.65 -20.94
N VAL A 389 -1.67 2.45 -21.92
CA VAL A 389 -0.37 1.84 -21.68
C VAL A 389 0.55 2.84 -21.01
N THR A 390 0.48 4.15 -21.23
CA THR A 390 1.32 5.10 -20.48
C THR A 390 0.95 5.09 -18.99
N ALA A 391 -0.34 5.05 -18.64
CA ALA A 391 -0.78 4.93 -17.25
C ALA A 391 -0.41 3.56 -16.64
N GLY A 392 -0.76 2.44 -17.30
CA GLY A 392 -0.52 1.08 -16.82
C GLY A 392 0.94 0.63 -16.88
N SER A 393 1.69 1.07 -17.89
CA SER A 393 3.13 0.80 -18.04
C SER A 393 3.96 1.63 -17.08
N MET A 394 3.62 2.90 -16.81
CA MET A 394 4.23 3.63 -15.69
C MET A 394 3.86 3.02 -14.33
N PHE A 395 2.69 2.38 -14.22
CA PHE A 395 2.26 1.65 -13.02
C PHE A 395 3.08 0.38 -12.78
N ILE A 396 3.30 -0.41 -13.84
CA ILE A 396 4.20 -1.56 -13.85
C ILE A 396 5.61 -1.07 -13.53
N ASP A 397 6.09 0.00 -14.16
CA ASP A 397 7.43 0.53 -13.93
C ASP A 397 7.64 0.98 -12.51
N GLN A 398 6.72 1.74 -11.93
CA GLN A 398 6.89 2.25 -10.59
C GLN A 398 6.76 1.14 -9.54
N ARG A 399 5.91 0.14 -9.78
CA ARG A 399 5.71 -1.02 -8.87
C ARG A 399 6.74 -2.11 -9.06
N LEU A 400 7.54 -2.09 -10.11
CA LEU A 400 8.59 -3.07 -10.34
C LEU A 400 10.00 -2.45 -10.20
N ASN A 401 10.18 -1.16 -10.48
CA ASN A 401 11.41 -0.42 -10.12
C ASN A 401 11.63 -0.38 -8.60
N THR A 402 10.56 -0.47 -7.81
CA THR A 402 10.61 -0.61 -6.35
C THR A 402 10.95 -2.01 -5.88
N PHE A 403 10.92 -3.01 -6.77
CA PHE A 403 11.41 -4.36 -6.50
C PHE A 403 12.91 -4.52 -6.81
N ALA A 404 13.46 -3.66 -7.69
CA ALA A 404 14.85 -3.71 -8.15
C ALA A 404 15.81 -2.82 -7.33
N LEU A 405 15.28 -1.84 -6.59
CA LEU A 405 16.00 -1.11 -5.53
C LEU A 405 15.91 -1.89 -4.22
#